data_AF-A0A9P7CI89-F1
#
_entry.id   AF-A0A9P7CI89-F1
#
_cell.length_a   1.000
_cell.length_b   1.000
_cell.length_c   1.000
_cell.angle_alpha   90.00
_cell.angle_beta   90.00
_cell.angle_gamma   90.00
#
_symmetry.space_group_name_H-M   'P 1'
#
loop_
_entity.id
_entity.type
_entity.pdbx_description
1 polymer ?
#
loop_
_entity_poly.entity_id
_entity_poly.type
_entity_poly.pdbx_seq_one_letter_code
_entity_poly.pdbx_strand_id
1 'polypeptide(L)'
;MASYLETTFSGDPLKNVQLYEIDTPVLPFEIDCPFTRDDINLSIRSLPVKKAPGIDHLRNEMLQPVSHLLAPILFHLFHMCWACSSSDPGNYRPISLTTIFRKILERCIQHILQTDGPPLDIAQGGFRESRSALDQALCLTEISHILRTHYQVKPVLAFLDIKSAYDTSNRSFVCDTLSRYVSSPLLNLLRWLFDDVQIEILLPNTTSRRFHPKTGVLQGSILSPYLYSVYINQLPAQLRPQAIITDMWPLETIPLLNCLLYADDVVLIAECTTMTALLRKCEEHSLQMGYQWNPSKCVILDNQLEPIPYTIYNQALPQVTSFVYLGVPFKPEGYLDPDELIRRNSSKELATMNVLKSIGINPSGFSRLLSTRFYAHIVRSQLEYGLAINRFTNTQLKSIEDAQDTCIRKIYGARGNASTKMMLHLAKLPLRADRVHILQTQFLYRSLRLPDDALLCRLLPHIRHIRGHQWFLLSKTPLWQSLPSTGEELDKHMIKTAKKRFLQQSLEKHQQSGHYKLLSSCRRSVSLDPTLWLPMSYAERSRFHTQTRHYLPQYAPTPLYA
;
A
#
# COMPACT_ATOMS: atom_id res chain seq x y z
N MET A 1 -61.63 8.77 16.03
CA MET A 1 -60.72 8.48 17.15
C MET A 1 -61.28 7.38 18.06
N ALA A 2 -62.51 7.50 18.56
CA ALA A 2 -63.20 6.40 19.26
C ALA A 2 -63.31 5.10 18.40
N SER A 3 -63.77 5.17 17.14
CA SER A 3 -63.80 3.99 16.26
C SER A 3 -62.42 3.41 15.88
N TYR A 4 -61.34 4.17 16.03
CA TYR A 4 -59.98 3.68 15.78
C TYR A 4 -59.41 2.94 17.00
N LEU A 5 -59.79 3.37 18.20
CA LEU A 5 -59.42 2.69 19.43
C LEU A 5 -60.26 1.41 19.61
N GLU A 6 -61.52 1.42 19.20
CA GLU A 6 -62.39 0.23 19.22
C GLU A 6 -61.87 -0.90 18.31
N THR A 7 -61.35 -0.59 17.11
CA THR A 7 -60.72 -1.61 16.24
C THR A 7 -59.34 -2.09 16.74
N THR A 8 -58.67 -1.33 17.59
CA THR A 8 -57.33 -1.68 18.10
C THR A 8 -57.40 -2.52 19.38
N PHE A 9 -58.48 -2.42 20.15
CA PHE A 9 -58.63 -3.06 21.47
C PHE A 9 -59.83 -4.01 21.59
N SER A 10 -60.59 -4.30 20.52
CA SER A 10 -61.77 -5.20 20.56
C SER A 10 -61.46 -6.68 20.79
N GLY A 11 -60.17 -7.09 20.76
CA GLY A 11 -59.79 -8.48 21.04
C GLY A 11 -60.14 -9.48 19.93
N ASP A 12 -60.51 -9.01 18.74
CA ASP A 12 -60.61 -9.91 17.58
C ASP A 12 -59.19 -10.42 17.21
N PRO A 13 -59.00 -11.75 17.06
CA PRO A 13 -57.71 -12.27 16.64
C PRO A 13 -57.38 -11.70 15.26
N LEU A 14 -56.23 -11.00 15.17
CA LEU A 14 -55.63 -10.56 13.91
C LEU A 14 -55.78 -11.68 12.88
N LYS A 15 -56.49 -11.40 11.77
CA LYS A 15 -56.54 -12.31 10.61
C LYS A 15 -55.12 -12.74 10.30
N ASN A 16 -54.90 -14.06 10.19
CA ASN A 16 -53.64 -14.71 9.88
C ASN A 16 -52.74 -13.81 9.02
N VAL A 17 -51.81 -13.12 9.67
CA VAL A 17 -50.71 -12.47 8.97
C VAL A 17 -49.89 -13.63 8.43
N GLN A 18 -49.86 -13.80 7.12
CA GLN A 18 -48.87 -14.67 6.50
C GLN A 18 -47.51 -14.18 6.98
N LEU A 19 -46.87 -15.00 7.82
CA LEU A 19 -45.49 -14.81 8.24
C LEU A 19 -44.67 -14.83 6.95
N TYR A 20 -44.17 -13.66 6.53
CA TYR A 20 -43.11 -13.64 5.55
C TYR A 20 -41.91 -14.33 6.20
N GLU A 21 -41.46 -15.44 5.62
CA GLU A 21 -40.13 -15.97 5.90
C GLU A 21 -39.15 -14.83 5.61
N ILE A 22 -38.48 -14.34 6.64
CA ILE A 22 -37.38 -13.40 6.48
C ILE A 22 -36.28 -14.20 5.78
N ASP A 23 -36.08 -13.93 4.49
CA ASP A 23 -34.95 -14.47 3.73
C ASP A 23 -33.68 -14.27 4.54
N THR A 24 -33.02 -15.38 4.88
CA THR A 24 -31.79 -15.37 5.67
C THR A 24 -30.68 -14.65 4.89
N PRO A 25 -30.19 -13.49 5.37
CA PRO A 25 -29.08 -12.82 4.71
C PRO A 25 -27.80 -13.65 4.87
N VAL A 26 -27.08 -13.86 3.76
CA VAL A 26 -25.78 -14.55 3.72
C VAL A 26 -24.79 -13.80 4.61
N LEU A 27 -24.19 -14.50 5.57
CA LEU A 27 -23.16 -13.94 6.45
C LEU A 27 -21.91 -13.60 5.61
N PRO A 28 -21.24 -12.45 5.82
CA PRO A 28 -20.11 -12.04 4.99
C PRO A 28 -18.79 -12.80 5.31
N PHE A 29 -18.77 -13.67 6.32
CA PHE A 29 -17.56 -14.25 6.89
C PHE A 29 -17.80 -15.70 7.34
N GLU A 30 -16.85 -16.60 7.05
CA GLU A 30 -16.79 -17.96 7.60
C GLU A 30 -15.94 -17.94 8.87
N ILE A 31 -16.56 -17.75 10.04
CA ILE A 31 -15.92 -17.90 11.34
C ILE A 31 -16.76 -18.90 12.12
N ASP A 32 -16.11 -19.94 12.67
CA ASP A 32 -16.78 -20.94 13.49
C ASP A 32 -17.28 -20.31 14.78
N CYS A 33 -18.60 -20.21 14.90
CA CYS A 33 -19.28 -19.59 16.03
C CYS A 33 -19.96 -20.69 16.84
N PRO A 34 -19.74 -20.75 18.16
CA PRO A 34 -20.26 -21.84 18.98
C PRO A 34 -21.78 -21.75 19.22
N PHE A 35 -22.44 -20.66 18.83
CA PHE A 35 -23.86 -20.44 19.08
C PHE A 35 -24.71 -20.90 17.89
N THR A 36 -25.70 -21.77 18.12
CA THR A 36 -26.70 -22.13 17.10
C THR A 36 -28.02 -21.38 17.29
N ARG A 37 -28.86 -21.33 16.24
CA ARG A 37 -30.21 -20.75 16.34
C ARG A 37 -31.08 -21.48 17.37
N ASP A 38 -30.92 -22.80 17.44
CA ASP A 38 -31.67 -23.65 18.36
C ASP A 38 -31.23 -23.40 19.81
N ASP A 39 -29.93 -23.24 20.06
CA ASP A 39 -29.41 -22.88 21.38
C ASP A 39 -29.96 -21.55 21.86
N ILE A 40 -30.03 -20.54 20.97
CA ILE A 40 -30.55 -19.22 21.29
C ILE A 40 -32.06 -19.29 21.58
N ASN A 41 -32.81 -20.03 20.76
CA ASN A 41 -34.24 -20.22 20.95
C ASN A 41 -34.57 -20.94 22.28
N LEU A 42 -33.82 -22.00 22.59
CA LEU A 42 -33.91 -22.72 23.87
C LEU A 42 -33.53 -21.81 25.05
N SER A 43 -32.47 -21.02 24.89
CA SER A 43 -32.01 -20.06 25.91
C SER A 43 -33.10 -19.04 26.24
N ILE A 44 -33.72 -18.39 25.25
CA ILE A 44 -34.82 -17.43 25.44
C ILE A 44 -35.99 -18.08 26.18
N ARG A 45 -36.36 -19.31 25.80
CA ARG A 45 -37.47 -20.05 26.44
C ARG A 45 -37.18 -20.47 27.87
N SER A 46 -35.91 -20.73 28.19
CA SER A 46 -35.47 -21.13 29.54
C SER A 46 -35.33 -19.95 30.52
N LEU A 47 -35.44 -18.70 30.05
CA LEU A 47 -35.30 -17.53 30.91
C LEU A 47 -36.40 -17.50 31.97
N PRO A 48 -36.07 -17.26 33.26
CA PRO A 48 -37.06 -17.22 34.32
C PRO A 48 -38.00 -16.02 34.18
N VAL A 49 -39.30 -16.28 34.25
CA VAL A 49 -40.34 -15.22 34.26
C VAL A 49 -40.33 -14.44 35.58
N LYS A 50 -40.91 -13.24 35.58
CA LYS A 50 -41.07 -12.31 36.72
C LYS A 50 -39.77 -11.73 37.26
N LYS A 51 -38.72 -11.66 36.44
CA LYS A 51 -37.50 -10.92 36.76
C LYS A 51 -37.67 -9.44 36.41
N ALA A 52 -37.03 -8.57 37.19
CA ALA A 52 -37.02 -7.14 36.93
C ALA A 52 -36.31 -6.87 35.58
N PRO A 53 -36.88 -6.03 34.70
CA PRO A 53 -36.24 -5.70 33.44
C PRO A 53 -35.03 -4.77 33.65
N GLY A 54 -34.14 -4.70 32.66
CA GLY A 54 -33.07 -3.73 32.61
C GLY A 54 -33.56 -2.31 32.29
N ILE A 55 -32.62 -1.42 31.98
CA ILE A 55 -32.91 -0.03 31.55
C ILE A 55 -33.65 0.04 30.20
N ASP A 56 -33.62 -1.05 29.42
CA ASP A 56 -34.37 -1.23 28.17
C ASP A 56 -35.85 -1.58 28.40
N HIS A 57 -36.23 -1.86 29.65
CA HIS A 57 -37.58 -2.22 30.08
C HIS A 57 -38.17 -3.48 29.43
N LEU A 58 -37.35 -4.30 28.76
CA LEU A 58 -37.78 -5.56 28.15
C LEU A 58 -37.86 -6.68 29.21
N ARG A 59 -38.99 -7.40 29.26
CA ARG A 59 -39.20 -8.52 30.18
C ARG A 59 -39.10 -9.87 29.47
N ASN A 60 -38.67 -10.91 30.18
CA ASN A 60 -38.52 -12.26 29.62
C ASN A 60 -39.85 -12.80 29.04
N GLU A 61 -40.97 -12.47 29.68
CA GLU A 61 -42.33 -12.82 29.24
C GLU A 61 -42.68 -12.22 27.88
N MET A 62 -42.05 -11.11 27.49
CA MET A 62 -42.26 -10.47 26.19
C MET A 62 -41.47 -11.19 25.08
N LEU A 63 -40.33 -11.81 25.44
CA LEU A 63 -39.40 -12.42 24.48
C LEU A 63 -39.75 -13.89 24.19
N GLN A 64 -40.26 -14.63 25.18
CA GLN A 64 -40.58 -16.05 25.04
C GLN A 64 -41.59 -16.37 23.91
N PRO A 65 -42.70 -15.63 23.71
CA PRO A 65 -43.67 -15.93 22.65
C PRO A 65 -43.11 -15.73 21.23
N VAL A 66 -42.20 -14.76 21.08
CA VAL A 66 -41.58 -14.39 19.80
C VAL A 66 -40.18 -15.00 19.63
N SER A 67 -39.81 -15.97 20.47
CA SER A 67 -38.45 -16.55 20.47
C SER A 67 -38.03 -17.10 19.10
N HIS A 68 -38.97 -17.69 18.37
CA HIS A 68 -38.76 -18.25 17.03
C HIS A 68 -38.48 -17.18 15.96
N LEU A 69 -38.98 -15.95 16.15
CA LEU A 69 -38.71 -14.81 15.26
C LEU A 69 -37.42 -14.10 15.66
N LEU A 70 -37.11 -14.04 16.96
CA LEU A 70 -35.92 -13.38 17.48
C LEU A 70 -34.64 -14.21 17.30
N ALA A 71 -34.72 -15.54 17.43
CA ALA A 71 -33.54 -16.41 17.39
C ALA A 71 -32.71 -16.28 16.11
N PRO A 72 -33.28 -16.18 14.89
CA PRO A 72 -32.50 -15.94 13.67
C PRO A 72 -31.78 -14.57 13.67
N ILE A 73 -32.44 -13.52 14.18
CA ILE A 73 -31.88 -12.16 14.24
C ILE A 73 -30.74 -12.10 15.28
N LEU A 74 -30.97 -12.67 16.46
CA LEU A 74 -29.99 -12.73 17.53
C LEU A 74 -28.80 -13.63 17.18
N PHE A 75 -29.02 -14.70 16.42
CA PHE A 75 -27.93 -15.54 15.89
C PHE A 75 -26.95 -14.74 15.04
N HIS A 76 -27.44 -13.90 14.13
CA HIS A 76 -26.60 -13.00 13.32
C HIS A 76 -25.88 -11.97 14.19
N LEU A 77 -26.60 -11.35 15.14
CA LEU A 77 -26.00 -10.40 16.07
C LEU A 77 -24.88 -11.04 16.89
N PHE A 78 -25.12 -12.22 17.45
CA PHE A 78 -24.13 -12.95 18.25
C PHE A 78 -22.95 -13.43 17.41
N HIS A 79 -23.17 -13.84 16.16
CA HIS A 79 -22.10 -14.11 15.19
C HIS A 79 -21.23 -12.87 14.94
N MET A 80 -21.84 -11.70 14.74
CA MET A 80 -21.10 -10.45 14.56
C MET A 80 -20.30 -10.10 15.83
N CYS A 81 -20.90 -10.23 17.01
CA CYS A 81 -20.20 -10.01 18.28
C CYS A 81 -19.04 -10.99 18.49
N TRP A 82 -19.22 -12.28 18.15
CA TRP A 82 -18.19 -13.30 18.24
C TRP A 82 -17.03 -13.02 17.27
N ALA A 83 -17.34 -12.70 16.01
CA ALA A 83 -16.35 -12.28 15.03
C ALA A 83 -15.55 -11.05 15.51
N CYS A 84 -16.22 -10.03 16.05
CA CYS A 84 -15.57 -8.86 16.62
C CYS A 84 -14.73 -9.17 17.86
N SER A 85 -15.07 -10.20 18.65
CA SER A 85 -14.30 -10.60 19.84
C SER A 85 -13.01 -11.36 19.49
N SER A 86 -12.97 -12.02 18.33
CA SER A 86 -11.77 -12.71 17.80
C SER A 86 -10.76 -11.76 17.13
N SER A 87 -11.10 -10.47 17.03
CA SER A 87 -10.23 -9.44 16.46
C SER A 87 -9.43 -8.78 17.58
N ASP A 88 -8.11 -8.99 17.66
CA ASP A 88 -7.24 -8.22 18.57
C ASP A 88 -7.45 -6.71 18.28
N PRO A 89 -7.94 -5.91 19.25
CA PRO A 89 -8.11 -4.47 19.07
C PRO A 89 -6.81 -3.77 18.62
N GLY A 90 -5.65 -4.35 18.97
CA GLY A 90 -4.32 -3.89 18.53
C GLY A 90 -4.08 -3.95 17.02
N ASN A 91 -4.92 -4.67 16.26
CA ASN A 91 -4.86 -4.70 14.80
C ASN A 91 -5.59 -3.53 14.13
N TYR A 92 -6.41 -2.78 14.87
CA TYR A 92 -7.08 -1.60 14.35
C TYR A 92 -6.21 -0.36 14.54
N ARG A 93 -6.13 0.46 13.49
CA ARG A 93 -5.42 1.75 13.55
C ARG A 93 -6.46 2.86 13.77
N PRO A 94 -6.51 3.53 14.93
CA PRO A 94 -7.46 4.61 15.15
C PRO A 94 -7.13 5.80 14.24
N ILE A 95 -8.13 6.38 13.58
CA ILE A 95 -7.98 7.59 12.77
C ILE A 95 -8.77 8.72 13.42
N SER A 96 -8.05 9.74 13.86
CA SER A 96 -8.59 10.99 14.40
C SER A 96 -9.22 11.81 13.26
N LEU A 97 -10.54 11.97 13.33
CA LEU A 97 -11.29 12.83 12.42
C LEU A 97 -11.33 14.25 12.97
N THR A 98 -10.42 15.10 12.53
CA THR A 98 -10.40 16.53 12.90
C THR A 98 -11.34 17.37 12.04
N THR A 99 -11.84 18.48 12.60
CA THR A 99 -12.72 19.42 11.88
C THR A 99 -12.01 20.07 10.70
N ILE A 100 -12.78 20.50 9.70
CA ILE A 100 -12.22 21.15 8.49
C ILE A 100 -11.45 22.43 8.86
N PHE A 101 -11.99 23.27 9.76
CA PHE A 101 -11.30 24.48 10.22
C PHE A 101 -9.98 24.17 10.92
N ARG A 102 -9.93 23.12 11.74
CA ARG A 102 -8.68 22.65 12.35
C ARG A 102 -7.68 22.23 11.27
N LYS A 103 -8.09 21.49 10.24
CA LYS A 103 -7.20 21.09 9.13
C LYS A 103 -6.65 22.29 8.37
N ILE A 104 -7.46 23.33 8.15
CA ILE A 104 -7.02 24.58 7.50
C ILE A 104 -5.95 25.27 8.36
N LEU A 105 -6.23 25.44 9.67
CA LEU A 105 -5.28 26.03 10.60
C LEU A 105 -3.97 25.24 10.68
N GLU A 106 -4.06 23.93 10.83
CA GLU A 106 -2.91 23.02 10.84
C GLU A 106 -2.08 23.13 9.55
N ARG A 107 -2.72 23.31 8.39
CA ARG A 107 -2.01 23.52 7.12
C ARG A 107 -1.25 24.84 7.10
N CYS A 108 -1.82 25.92 7.62
CA CYS A 108 -1.14 27.21 7.75
C CYS A 108 0.08 27.10 8.68
N ILE A 109 -0.08 26.43 9.82
CA ILE A 109 1.01 26.19 10.79
C ILE A 109 2.11 25.32 10.17
N GLN A 110 1.75 24.29 9.39
CA GLN A 110 2.71 23.37 8.79
C GLN A 110 3.76 24.10 7.94
N HIS A 111 3.34 25.11 7.18
CA HIS A 111 4.26 25.90 6.35
C HIS A 111 5.30 26.63 7.22
N ILE A 112 4.86 27.27 8.31
CA ILE A 112 5.74 27.96 9.25
C ILE A 112 6.73 26.96 9.88
N LEU A 113 6.25 25.80 10.35
CA LEU A 113 7.11 24.78 10.95
C LEU A 113 8.14 24.19 9.97
N GLN A 114 7.80 24.09 8.69
CA GLN A 114 8.74 23.60 7.67
C GLN A 114 9.85 24.62 7.38
N THR A 115 9.58 25.91 7.54
CA THR A 115 10.56 26.99 7.32
C THR A 115 11.39 27.27 8.56
N ASP A 116 10.73 27.44 9.71
CA ASP A 116 11.37 27.95 10.93
C ASP A 116 11.72 26.85 11.94
N GLY A 117 11.19 25.64 11.76
CA GLY A 117 11.37 24.54 12.69
C GLY A 117 12.78 23.92 12.66
N PRO A 118 13.05 22.94 13.56
CA PRO A 118 14.36 22.32 13.65
C PRO A 118 14.77 21.63 12.35
N PRO A 119 16.07 21.65 11.99
CA PRO A 119 16.57 20.90 10.85
C PRO A 119 16.38 19.40 11.11
N LEU A 120 15.76 18.73 10.14
CA LEU A 120 15.58 17.27 10.19
C LEU A 120 16.78 16.57 9.56
N ASP A 121 17.25 15.53 10.24
CA ASP A 121 18.42 14.75 9.85
C ASP A 121 18.31 14.20 8.43
N ILE A 122 19.43 14.11 7.70
CA ILE A 122 19.44 13.60 6.33
C ILE A 122 18.99 12.14 6.24
N ALA A 123 19.18 11.35 7.31
CA ALA A 123 18.69 9.97 7.41
C ALA A 123 17.16 9.89 7.40
N GLN A 124 16.46 10.99 7.70
CA GLN A 124 15.01 11.02 7.81
C GLN A 124 14.34 11.38 6.49
N GLY A 125 13.57 10.43 5.94
CA GLY A 125 12.86 10.58 4.66
C GLY A 125 11.34 10.54 4.74
N GLY A 126 10.77 10.11 5.87
CA GLY A 126 9.33 10.00 6.06
C GLY A 126 8.63 11.35 6.09
N PHE A 127 7.47 11.47 5.42
CA PHE A 127 6.59 12.65 5.43
C PHE A 127 7.25 14.01 5.15
N ARG A 128 8.37 14.00 4.42
CA ARG A 128 9.08 15.20 3.99
C ARG A 128 8.81 15.47 2.51
N GLU A 129 8.80 16.76 2.17
CA GLU A 129 8.54 17.18 0.80
C GLU A 129 9.57 16.61 -0.18
N SER A 130 9.09 16.28 -1.38
CA SER A 130 9.87 15.77 -2.50
C SER A 130 10.64 14.46 -2.27
N ARG A 131 10.45 13.79 -1.13
CA ARG A 131 11.06 12.51 -0.79
C ARG A 131 10.05 11.37 -0.88
N SER A 132 10.51 10.21 -1.31
CA SER A 132 9.69 9.01 -1.46
C SER A 132 10.29 7.84 -0.69
N ALA A 133 9.44 6.87 -0.33
CA ALA A 133 9.87 5.60 0.22
C ALA A 133 10.90 4.87 -0.67
N LEU A 134 10.76 4.98 -2.00
CA LEU A 134 11.71 4.39 -2.95
C LEU A 134 13.08 5.08 -2.94
N ASP A 135 13.16 6.36 -2.55
CA ASP A 135 14.46 7.03 -2.35
C ASP A 135 15.20 6.38 -1.19
N GLN A 136 14.51 6.15 -0.07
CA GLN A 136 15.12 5.52 1.10
C GLN A 136 15.52 4.07 0.83
N ALA A 137 14.68 3.30 0.13
CA ALA A 137 15.02 1.95 -0.28
C ALA A 137 16.26 1.91 -1.22
N LEU A 138 16.36 2.86 -2.16
CA LEU A 138 17.56 2.98 -2.99
C LEU A 138 18.78 3.40 -2.15
N CYS A 139 18.65 4.37 -1.24
CA CYS A 139 19.73 4.80 -0.36
C CYS A 139 20.26 3.64 0.47
N LEU A 140 19.38 2.80 1.03
CA LEU A 140 19.78 1.60 1.78
C LEU A 140 20.65 0.66 0.93
N THR A 141 20.24 0.42 -0.33
CA THR A 141 21.00 -0.41 -1.28
C THR A 141 22.37 0.19 -1.58
N GLU A 142 22.41 1.50 -1.87
CA GLU A 142 23.64 2.21 -2.27
C GLU A 142 24.62 2.34 -1.10
N ILE A 143 24.14 2.68 0.09
CA ILE A 143 24.93 2.72 1.33
C ILE A 143 25.56 1.35 1.58
N SER A 144 24.73 0.31 1.55
CA SER A 144 25.21 -1.07 1.76
C SER A 144 26.25 -1.45 0.71
N HIS A 145 26.01 -1.11 -0.56
CA HIS A 145 26.96 -1.38 -1.64
C HIS A 145 28.30 -0.71 -1.41
N ILE A 146 28.30 0.56 -1.01
CA ILE A 146 29.53 1.33 -0.73
C ILE A 146 30.27 0.77 0.47
N LEU A 147 29.57 0.39 1.54
CA LEU A 147 30.17 -0.29 2.69
C LEU A 147 30.91 -1.57 2.27
N ARG A 148 30.31 -2.37 1.38
CA ARG A 148 30.97 -3.59 0.86
C ARG A 148 32.17 -3.30 -0.03
N THR A 149 32.04 -2.40 -0.98
CA THR A 149 33.03 -2.23 -2.05
C THR A 149 34.17 -1.30 -1.67
N HIS A 150 33.89 -0.23 -0.93
CA HIS A 150 34.89 0.77 -0.52
C HIS A 150 35.46 0.50 0.87
N TYR A 151 34.61 0.07 1.82
CA TYR A 151 35.02 -0.13 3.21
C TYR A 151 35.27 -1.59 3.60
N GLN A 152 34.99 -2.55 2.69
CA GLN A 152 35.09 -3.99 2.94
C GLN A 152 34.27 -4.46 4.16
N VAL A 153 33.22 -3.70 4.51
CA VAL A 153 32.28 -4.02 5.58
C VAL A 153 31.11 -4.79 4.99
N LYS A 154 30.75 -5.92 5.60
CA LYS A 154 29.50 -6.64 5.30
C LYS A 154 28.40 -6.13 6.23
N PRO A 155 27.47 -5.28 5.74
CA PRO A 155 26.50 -4.67 6.62
C PRO A 155 25.41 -5.67 7.04
N VAL A 156 25.19 -5.77 8.34
CA VAL A 156 24.00 -6.32 8.96
C VAL A 156 22.92 -5.24 8.97
N LEU A 157 21.68 -5.62 8.65
CA LEU A 157 20.53 -4.71 8.68
C LEU A 157 19.57 -5.13 9.79
N ALA A 158 19.24 -4.19 10.67
CA ALA A 158 18.19 -4.39 11.68
C ALA A 158 16.99 -3.49 11.36
N PHE A 159 15.88 -4.09 10.97
CA PHE A 159 14.61 -3.39 10.77
C PHE A 159 13.87 -3.35 12.09
N LEU A 160 13.65 -2.15 12.63
CA LEU A 160 13.02 -1.92 13.92
C LEU A 160 11.63 -1.34 13.73
N ASP A 161 10.69 -1.85 14.52
CA ASP A 161 9.29 -1.42 14.56
C ASP A 161 8.99 -0.78 15.92
N ILE A 162 8.40 0.41 15.92
CA ILE A 162 7.98 1.10 17.14
C ILE A 162 6.53 0.75 17.45
N LYS A 163 6.29 0.26 18.67
CA LYS A 163 4.94 -0.07 19.14
C LYS A 163 4.09 1.19 19.25
N SER A 164 3.04 1.28 18.43
CA SER A 164 2.06 2.38 18.47
C SER A 164 2.71 3.78 18.41
N ALA A 165 3.68 3.96 17.52
CA ALA A 165 4.58 5.12 17.48
C ALA A 165 3.88 6.49 17.60
N TYR A 166 2.76 6.68 16.89
CA TYR A 166 2.00 7.92 16.91
C TYR A 166 1.28 8.10 18.26
N ASP A 167 0.74 7.04 18.85
CA ASP A 167 -0.01 7.08 20.11
C ASP A 167 0.89 7.23 21.35
N THR A 168 2.16 6.83 21.24
CA THR A 168 3.14 6.85 22.35
C THR A 168 4.08 8.06 22.32
N SER A 169 4.04 8.89 21.26
CA SER A 169 4.93 10.05 21.15
C SER A 169 4.76 11.03 22.31
N ASN A 170 5.84 11.35 23.00
CA ASN A 170 5.79 12.29 24.13
C ASN A 170 5.81 13.74 23.63
N ARG A 171 4.68 14.45 23.84
CA ARG A 171 4.46 15.82 23.37
C ARG A 171 5.32 16.86 24.07
N SER A 172 5.72 16.63 25.32
CA SER A 172 6.57 17.60 26.05
C SER A 172 7.92 17.74 25.36
N PHE A 173 8.56 16.62 24.99
CA PHE A 173 9.82 16.62 24.24
C PHE A 173 9.72 17.36 22.89
N VAL A 174 8.59 17.21 22.18
CA VAL A 174 8.34 17.93 20.93
C VAL A 174 8.23 19.43 21.20
N CYS A 175 7.45 19.83 22.21
CA CYS A 175 7.30 21.24 22.57
C CYS A 175 8.62 21.88 23.01
N ASP A 176 9.40 21.17 23.83
CA ASP A 176 10.69 21.63 24.32
C ASP A 176 11.69 21.78 23.16
N THR A 177 11.67 20.84 22.22
CA THR A 177 12.49 20.93 21.00
C THR A 177 12.10 22.15 20.17
N LEU A 178 10.81 22.34 19.92
CA LEU A 178 10.29 23.46 19.12
C LEU A 178 10.47 24.82 19.79
N SER A 179 10.52 24.89 21.12
CA SER A 179 10.65 26.15 21.88
C SER A 179 11.89 26.99 21.50
N ARG A 180 12.91 26.33 20.94
CA ARG A 180 14.15 26.98 20.48
C ARG A 180 14.06 27.56 19.06
N TYR A 181 13.02 27.20 18.32
CA TYR A 181 12.88 27.49 16.89
C TYR A 181 11.67 28.36 16.57
N VAL A 182 10.58 28.21 17.33
CA VAL A 182 9.32 28.92 17.05
C VAL A 182 8.94 29.89 18.16
N SER A 183 8.10 30.87 17.81
CA SER A 183 7.62 31.87 18.76
C SER A 183 6.75 31.25 19.87
N SER A 184 6.77 31.84 21.06
CA SER A 184 5.96 31.39 22.20
C SER A 184 4.45 31.32 21.90
N PRO A 185 3.84 32.26 21.17
CA PRO A 185 2.43 32.15 20.77
C PRO A 185 2.14 30.92 19.90
N LEU A 186 3.01 30.62 18.92
CA LEU A 186 2.84 29.44 18.07
C LEU A 186 3.00 28.15 18.88
N LEU A 187 3.97 28.09 19.78
CA LEU A 187 4.15 26.95 20.68
C LEU A 187 2.93 26.72 21.58
N ASN A 188 2.35 27.79 22.12
CA ASN A 188 1.14 27.69 22.93
C ASN A 188 -0.05 27.21 22.08
N LEU A 189 -0.21 27.71 20.86
CA LEU A 189 -1.24 27.23 19.95
C LEU A 189 -1.10 25.73 19.66
N LEU A 190 0.13 25.24 19.47
CA LEU A 190 0.40 23.81 19.30
C LEU A 190 0.01 23.00 20.54
N ARG A 191 0.34 23.47 21.75
CA ARG A 191 -0.10 22.82 23.00
C ARG A 191 -1.63 22.72 23.07
N TRP A 192 -2.34 23.80 22.74
CA TRP A 192 -3.81 23.78 22.73
C TRP A 192 -4.38 22.79 21.70
N LEU A 193 -3.75 22.66 20.53
CA LEU A 193 -4.20 21.72 19.50
C LEU A 193 -4.01 20.25 19.87
N PHE A 194 -3.07 19.92 20.76
CA PHE A 194 -2.71 18.53 21.05
C PHE A 194 -2.99 18.09 22.48
N ASP A 195 -2.84 18.97 23.48
CA ASP A 195 -3.03 18.64 24.90
C ASP A 195 -4.46 18.87 25.38
N ASP A 196 -5.11 19.94 24.92
CA ASP A 196 -6.51 20.25 25.27
C ASP A 196 -7.49 19.64 24.25
N VAL A 197 -7.42 18.31 24.11
CA VAL A 197 -8.28 17.56 23.20
C VAL A 197 -9.07 16.49 23.93
N GLN A 198 -10.35 16.36 23.56
CA GLN A 198 -11.20 15.25 23.96
C GLN A 198 -11.41 14.34 22.76
N ILE A 199 -11.21 13.04 22.97
CA ILE A 199 -11.41 12.00 21.97
C ILE A 199 -12.59 11.12 22.39
N GLU A 200 -13.43 10.78 21.42
CA GLU A 200 -14.41 9.69 21.51
C GLU A 200 -14.17 8.73 20.34
N ILE A 201 -14.29 7.43 20.61
CA ILE A 201 -14.15 6.38 19.58
C ILE A 201 -15.52 6.15 18.98
N LEU A 202 -15.63 6.37 17.67
CA LEU A 202 -16.84 6.09 16.90
C LEU A 202 -16.73 4.71 16.26
N LEU A 203 -17.64 3.81 16.66
CA LEU A 203 -17.91 2.54 16.00
C LEU A 203 -19.28 2.64 15.29
N PRO A 204 -19.59 1.79 14.29
CA PRO A 204 -20.78 1.94 13.45
C PRO A 204 -22.11 2.17 14.21
N ASN A 205 -22.27 1.56 15.39
CA ASN A 205 -23.50 1.63 16.19
C ASN A 205 -23.26 2.11 17.64
N THR A 206 -22.07 2.61 17.96
CA THR A 206 -21.72 2.95 19.35
C THR A 206 -20.61 4.00 19.41
N THR A 207 -20.68 4.87 20.41
CA THR A 207 -19.63 5.83 20.72
C THR A 207 -19.07 5.53 22.11
N SER A 208 -17.75 5.59 22.27
CA SER A 208 -17.15 5.47 23.60
C SER A 208 -17.45 6.68 24.47
N ARG A 209 -17.16 6.57 25.77
CA ARG A 209 -17.03 7.75 26.62
C ARG A 209 -15.88 8.63 26.11
N ARG A 210 -16.01 9.94 26.29
CA ARG A 210 -14.93 10.90 25.99
C ARG A 210 -13.78 10.72 26.97
N PHE A 211 -12.57 10.83 26.47
CA PHE A 211 -11.35 10.81 27.27
C PHE A 211 -10.32 11.78 26.72
N HIS A 212 -9.34 12.15 27.56
CA HIS A 212 -8.24 13.04 27.17
C HIS A 212 -6.97 12.19 26.95
N PRO A 213 -6.40 12.16 25.73
CA PRO A 213 -5.18 11.43 25.45
C PRO A 213 -3.99 12.12 26.13
N LYS A 214 -3.28 11.40 27.01
CA LYS A 214 -2.11 11.92 27.73
C LYS A 214 -0.84 11.99 26.87
N THR A 215 -0.74 11.12 25.88
CA THR A 215 0.42 11.00 24.98
C THR A 215 -0.02 10.92 23.53
N GLY A 216 0.95 10.98 22.64
CA GLY A 216 0.77 10.70 21.23
C GLY A 216 0.31 11.89 20.41
N VAL A 217 0.70 11.89 19.15
CA VAL A 217 0.19 12.83 18.16
C VAL A 217 -1.10 12.24 17.54
N LEU A 218 -2.05 13.10 17.17
CA LEU A 218 -3.33 12.64 16.64
C LEU A 218 -3.19 12.03 15.25
N GLN A 219 -3.39 10.73 15.11
CA GLN A 219 -3.25 10.07 13.82
C GLN A 219 -4.37 10.52 12.85
N GLY A 220 -4.04 11.32 11.83
CA GLY A 220 -5.01 11.94 10.92
C GLY A 220 -5.03 13.46 10.96
N SER A 221 -4.36 14.07 11.94
CA SER A 221 -4.01 15.50 11.91
C SER A 221 -2.93 15.77 10.86
N ILE A 222 -2.98 16.97 10.26
CA ILE A 222 -2.04 17.42 9.23
C ILE A 222 -0.64 17.66 9.82
N LEU A 223 -0.56 18.06 11.09
CA LEU A 223 0.70 18.35 11.78
C LEU A 223 1.40 17.12 12.35
N SER A 224 0.65 16.06 12.70
CA SER A 224 1.22 14.88 13.37
C SER A 224 2.43 14.26 12.66
N PRO A 225 2.48 14.12 11.32
CA PRO A 225 3.67 13.58 10.67
C PRO A 225 4.94 14.43 10.85
N TYR A 226 4.80 15.76 10.88
CA TYR A 226 5.92 16.66 11.13
C TYR A 226 6.32 16.63 12.60
N LEU A 227 5.36 16.64 13.53
CA LEU A 227 5.66 16.59 14.96
C LEU A 227 6.33 15.26 15.35
N TYR A 228 5.89 14.15 14.76
CA TYR A 228 6.56 12.86 14.91
C TYR A 228 7.97 12.89 14.32
N SER A 229 8.14 13.51 13.16
CA SER A 229 9.45 13.73 12.55
C SER A 229 10.40 14.50 13.46
N VAL A 230 9.93 15.53 14.19
CA VAL A 230 10.72 16.26 15.18
C VAL A 230 11.04 15.40 16.40
N TYR A 231 10.06 14.61 16.86
CA TYR A 231 10.21 13.73 18.02
C TYR A 231 11.36 12.72 17.86
N ILE A 232 11.41 11.98 16.75
CA ILE A 232 12.41 10.92 16.54
C ILE A 232 13.77 11.44 16.02
N ASN A 233 13.86 12.72 15.64
CA ASN A 233 14.99 13.31 14.92
C ASN A 233 16.34 13.23 15.65
N GLN A 234 16.34 13.01 16.96
CA GLN A 234 17.57 12.91 17.77
C GLN A 234 18.25 11.54 17.64
N LEU A 235 17.48 10.49 17.30
CA LEU A 235 17.98 9.12 17.22
C LEU A 235 19.20 8.98 16.28
N PRO A 236 19.19 9.50 15.03
CA PRO A 236 20.33 9.36 14.13
C PRO A 236 21.60 9.91 14.75
N ALA A 237 21.57 11.12 15.32
CA ALA A 237 22.74 11.76 15.92
C ALA A 237 23.33 10.96 17.09
N GLN A 238 22.50 10.29 17.91
CA GLN A 238 22.97 9.44 19.01
C GLN A 238 23.62 8.13 18.52
N LEU A 239 23.16 7.62 17.38
CA LEU A 239 23.69 6.39 16.78
C LEU A 239 25.05 6.63 16.11
N ARG A 240 25.29 7.81 15.52
CA ARG A 240 26.55 8.12 14.84
C ARG A 240 27.72 8.27 15.81
N PRO A 241 28.95 7.95 15.39
CA PRO A 241 30.14 8.23 16.18
C PRO A 241 30.50 9.73 16.18
N GLN A 242 30.11 10.48 15.14
CA GLN A 242 30.37 11.92 15.00
C GLN A 242 29.28 12.60 14.16
N ALA A 243 29.23 13.93 14.23
CA ALA A 243 28.29 14.73 13.46
C ALA A 243 28.61 14.73 11.95
N ILE A 244 27.56 14.78 11.12
CA ILE A 244 27.66 14.96 9.67
C ILE A 244 27.63 16.46 9.37
N ILE A 245 28.67 16.95 8.70
CA ILE A 245 28.77 18.34 8.25
C ILE A 245 28.19 18.44 6.83
N THR A 246 27.66 19.60 6.45
CA THR A 246 26.94 19.82 5.19
C THR A 246 27.74 19.49 3.93
N ASP A 247 29.06 19.74 3.93
CA ASP A 247 29.91 19.66 2.73
C ASP A 247 30.73 18.35 2.63
N MET A 248 30.45 17.37 3.50
CA MET A 248 31.15 16.08 3.46
C MET A 248 30.83 15.31 2.17
N TRP A 249 31.87 14.70 1.60
CA TRP A 249 31.69 13.86 0.42
C TRP A 249 30.88 12.59 0.76
N PRO A 250 30.18 11.94 -0.20
CA PRO A 250 29.37 10.76 0.11
C PRO A 250 30.14 9.63 0.78
N LEU A 251 31.39 9.40 0.34
CA LEU A 251 32.24 8.40 0.96
C LEU A 251 32.53 8.72 2.43
N GLU A 252 32.77 9.97 2.80
CA GLU A 252 32.98 10.36 4.20
C GLU A 252 31.70 10.27 5.03
N THR A 253 30.55 10.51 4.39
CA THR A 253 29.24 10.50 5.04
C THR A 253 28.74 9.09 5.35
N ILE A 254 28.98 8.13 4.46
CA ILE A 254 28.37 6.78 4.51
C ILE A 254 28.74 5.97 5.75
N PRO A 255 30.02 5.89 6.19
CA PRO A 255 30.39 5.20 7.42
C PRO A 255 29.70 5.74 8.68
N LEU A 256 29.22 6.98 8.62
CA LEU A 256 28.50 7.63 9.72
C LEU A 256 26.99 7.38 9.66
N LEU A 257 26.45 6.86 8.56
CA LEU A 257 25.02 6.60 8.41
C LEU A 257 24.64 5.23 8.98
N ASN A 258 24.50 5.18 10.31
CA ASN A 258 24.11 3.96 11.01
C ASN A 258 22.60 3.67 11.01
N CYS A 259 21.76 4.58 10.52
CA CYS A 259 20.33 4.35 10.40
C CYS A 259 19.69 5.13 9.25
N LEU A 260 18.51 4.68 8.81
CA LEU A 260 17.56 5.43 8.00
C LEU A 260 16.19 5.42 8.67
N LEU A 261 15.47 6.55 8.60
CA LEU A 261 14.15 6.72 9.20
C LEU A 261 13.12 7.03 8.13
N TYR A 262 12.00 6.31 8.15
CA TYR A 262 10.82 6.64 7.37
C TYR A 262 9.57 6.53 8.25
N ALA A 263 9.27 7.63 8.95
CA ALA A 263 8.29 7.62 10.02
C ALA A 263 8.66 6.61 11.11
N ASP A 264 7.78 5.67 11.42
CA ASP A 264 7.96 4.62 12.41
C ASP A 264 8.87 3.47 11.94
N ASP A 265 9.07 3.31 10.63
CA ASP A 265 10.01 2.33 10.08
C ASP A 265 11.46 2.83 10.25
N VAL A 266 12.24 2.10 11.04
CA VAL A 266 13.66 2.39 11.28
C VAL A 266 14.50 1.22 10.78
N VAL A 267 15.56 1.50 10.02
CA VAL A 267 16.57 0.48 9.68
C VAL A 267 17.93 0.91 10.21
N LEU A 268 18.59 0.03 10.95
CA LEU A 268 19.99 0.18 11.35
C LEU A 268 20.90 -0.49 10.34
N ILE A 269 22.09 0.10 10.14
CA ILE A 269 23.11 -0.35 9.20
C ILE A 269 24.45 -0.34 9.93
N ALA A 270 25.05 -1.52 10.14
CA ALA A 270 26.35 -1.65 10.80
C ALA A 270 27.00 -2.99 10.50
N GLU A 271 28.26 -3.16 10.89
CA GLU A 271 28.88 -4.48 10.95
C GLU A 271 28.29 -5.29 12.12
N CYS A 272 28.39 -6.62 12.06
CA CYS A 272 27.90 -7.50 13.10
C CYS A 272 28.46 -7.18 14.50
N THR A 273 29.73 -6.74 14.58
CA THR A 273 30.44 -6.37 15.82
C THR A 273 29.85 -5.13 16.50
N THR A 274 29.31 -4.20 15.70
CA THR A 274 28.79 -2.90 16.16
C THR A 274 27.28 -2.88 16.30
N MET A 275 26.57 -3.78 15.60
CA MET A 275 25.10 -3.83 15.61
C MET A 275 24.53 -3.98 17.03
N THR A 276 25.10 -4.84 17.88
CA THR A 276 24.62 -5.03 19.26
C THR A 276 24.74 -3.75 20.11
N ALA A 277 25.78 -2.95 19.90
CA ALA A 277 25.94 -1.67 20.59
C ALA A 277 24.90 -0.64 20.10
N LEU A 278 24.58 -0.62 18.81
CA LEU A 278 23.54 0.25 18.26
C LEU A 278 22.14 -0.13 18.75
N LEU A 279 21.82 -1.43 18.81
CA LEU A 279 20.56 -1.92 19.37
C LEU A 279 20.40 -1.47 20.83
N ARG A 280 21.47 -1.51 21.64
CA ARG A 280 21.47 -0.99 23.00
C ARG A 280 21.22 0.52 23.05
N LYS A 281 21.88 1.30 22.18
CA LYS A 281 21.61 2.75 22.07
C LYS A 281 20.15 3.04 21.69
N CYS A 282 19.56 2.25 20.80
CA CYS A 282 18.15 2.35 20.45
C CYS A 282 17.24 2.06 21.65
N GLU A 283 17.56 1.04 22.45
CA GLU A 283 16.87 0.71 23.69
C GLU A 283 16.96 1.88 24.69
N GLU A 284 18.15 2.39 24.97
CA GLU A 284 18.37 3.55 25.86
C GLU A 284 17.60 4.79 25.38
N HIS A 285 17.66 5.09 24.09
CA HIS A 285 16.93 6.21 23.48
C HIS A 285 15.41 6.08 23.64
N SER A 286 14.88 4.87 23.44
CA SER A 286 13.44 4.63 23.58
C SER A 286 12.95 4.84 25.02
N LEU A 287 13.73 4.39 26.02
CA LEU A 287 13.45 4.62 27.43
C LEU A 287 13.50 6.11 27.78
N GLN A 288 14.47 6.85 27.23
CA GLN A 288 14.59 8.29 27.43
C GLN A 288 13.39 9.06 26.85
N MET A 289 12.97 8.70 25.64
CA MET A 289 11.91 9.42 24.90
C MET A 289 10.50 8.97 25.28
N GLY A 290 10.36 7.81 25.94
CA GLY A 290 9.09 7.27 26.42
C GLY A 290 8.30 6.46 25.39
N TYR A 291 8.96 5.90 24.37
CA TYR A 291 8.35 4.96 23.42
C TYR A 291 8.96 3.56 23.59
N GLN A 292 8.36 2.55 22.93
CA GLN A 292 8.87 1.18 23.00
C GLN A 292 9.04 0.55 21.62
N TRP A 293 10.17 -0.09 21.37
CA TRP A 293 10.32 -1.04 20.26
C TRP A 293 9.40 -2.25 20.43
N ASN A 294 9.10 -2.90 19.31
CA ASN A 294 8.33 -4.14 19.26
C ASN A 294 9.21 -5.31 18.78
N PRO A 295 9.91 -6.01 19.70
CA PRO A 295 10.88 -7.04 19.32
C PRO A 295 10.32 -8.14 18.41
N SER A 296 9.03 -8.46 18.54
CA SER A 296 8.36 -9.48 17.71
C SER A 296 8.15 -9.08 16.25
N LYS A 297 8.16 -7.78 15.95
CA LYS A 297 8.07 -7.24 14.57
C LYS A 297 9.40 -6.70 14.06
N CYS A 298 10.38 -6.50 14.93
CA CYS A 298 11.76 -6.21 14.54
C CYS A 298 12.37 -7.44 13.84
N VAL A 299 13.26 -7.22 12.88
CA VAL A 299 13.87 -8.29 12.07
C VAL A 299 15.34 -7.99 11.79
N ILE A 300 16.18 -9.02 11.81
CA ILE A 300 17.58 -8.95 11.40
C ILE A 300 17.78 -9.63 10.04
N LEU A 301 18.46 -8.94 9.12
CA LEU A 301 19.07 -9.56 7.94
C LEU A 301 20.58 -9.64 8.15
N ASP A 302 21.03 -10.86 8.41
CA ASP A 302 22.44 -11.18 8.58
C ASP A 302 22.78 -12.48 7.82
N ASN A 303 23.96 -12.51 7.23
CA ASN A 303 24.51 -13.63 6.46
C ASN A 303 25.72 -14.29 7.15
N GLN A 304 25.98 -13.97 8.43
CA GLN A 304 27.02 -14.66 9.18
C GLN A 304 26.74 -16.16 9.27
N LEU A 305 27.81 -16.95 9.15
CA LEU A 305 27.77 -18.41 9.28
C LEU A 305 27.50 -18.86 10.72
N GLU A 306 28.00 -18.07 11.68
CA GLU A 306 27.77 -18.28 13.11
C GLU A 306 26.70 -17.30 13.59
N PRO A 307 25.57 -17.78 14.15
CA PRO A 307 24.49 -16.91 14.63
C PRO A 307 24.96 -16.06 15.81
N ILE A 308 24.97 -14.74 15.63
CA ILE A 308 25.19 -13.78 16.72
C ILE A 308 23.81 -13.44 17.32
N PRO A 309 23.62 -13.55 18.65
CA PRO A 309 22.35 -13.21 19.26
C PRO A 309 22.15 -11.69 19.28
N TYR A 310 21.26 -11.19 18.43
CA TYR A 310 20.80 -9.81 18.44
C TYR A 310 19.57 -9.66 19.33
N THR A 311 19.62 -8.74 20.29
CA THR A 311 18.53 -8.56 21.26
C THR A 311 18.19 -7.09 21.47
N ILE A 312 16.91 -6.81 21.72
CA ILE A 312 16.42 -5.55 22.30
C ILE A 312 15.57 -5.92 23.52
N TYR A 313 15.75 -5.23 24.66
CA TYR A 313 15.09 -5.56 25.93
C TYR A 313 15.31 -7.01 26.37
N ASN A 314 16.50 -7.56 26.09
CA ASN A 314 16.85 -8.98 26.27
C ASN A 314 15.95 -9.97 25.50
N GLN A 315 15.18 -9.51 24.51
CA GLN A 315 14.40 -10.36 23.61
C GLN A 315 15.15 -10.54 22.30
N ALA A 316 15.33 -11.79 21.88
CA ALA A 316 16.00 -12.12 20.62
C ALA A 316 15.18 -11.64 19.42
N LEU A 317 15.87 -11.00 18.47
CA LEU A 317 15.26 -10.56 17.22
C LEU A 317 15.30 -11.70 16.19
N PRO A 318 14.19 -11.97 15.47
CA PRO A 318 14.17 -12.99 14.43
C PRO A 318 15.12 -12.62 13.28
N GLN A 319 16.02 -13.55 12.95
CA GLN A 319 16.88 -13.46 11.78
C GLN A 319 16.19 -14.10 10.57
N VAL A 320 16.15 -13.40 9.44
CA VAL A 320 15.54 -13.89 8.21
C VAL A 320 16.47 -13.70 7.01
N THR A 321 16.15 -14.32 5.89
CA THR A 321 16.93 -14.26 4.64
C THR A 321 16.40 -13.25 3.63
N SER A 322 15.18 -12.74 3.83
CA SER A 322 14.59 -11.67 3.03
C SER A 322 13.55 -10.91 3.86
N PHE A 323 13.58 -9.57 3.81
CA PHE A 323 12.64 -8.72 4.55
C PHE A 323 12.13 -7.57 3.69
N VAL A 324 10.86 -7.20 3.85
CA VAL A 324 10.20 -6.14 3.07
C VAL A 324 10.26 -4.82 3.82
N TYR A 325 11.16 -3.94 3.39
CA TYR A 325 11.29 -2.60 3.92
C TYR A 325 10.67 -1.59 2.94
N LEU A 326 9.73 -0.78 3.42
CA LEU A 326 9.01 0.20 2.61
C LEU A 326 8.43 -0.39 1.31
N GLY A 327 7.89 -1.61 1.39
CA GLY A 327 7.32 -2.33 0.25
C GLY A 327 8.33 -2.89 -0.76
N VAL A 328 9.64 -2.80 -0.49
CA VAL A 328 10.72 -3.36 -1.31
C VAL A 328 11.43 -4.47 -0.52
N PRO A 329 11.57 -5.69 -1.05
CA PRO A 329 12.27 -6.77 -0.36
C PRO A 329 13.80 -6.66 -0.51
N PHE A 330 14.49 -6.94 0.58
CA PHE A 330 15.94 -6.92 0.73
C PHE A 330 16.45 -8.27 1.25
N LYS A 331 17.58 -8.69 0.72
CA LYS A 331 18.42 -9.78 1.23
C LYS A 331 19.51 -9.24 2.17
N PRO A 332 20.19 -10.11 2.94
CA PRO A 332 21.35 -9.73 3.73
C PRO A 332 22.35 -8.90 2.93
N GLU A 333 23.10 -8.06 3.65
CA GLU A 333 24.02 -7.10 3.06
C GLU A 333 23.33 -6.05 2.16
N GLY A 334 22.02 -5.86 2.24
CA GLY A 334 21.30 -4.78 1.55
C GLY A 334 21.18 -4.97 0.03
N TYR A 335 21.23 -6.21 -0.46
CA TYR A 335 20.89 -6.51 -1.84
C TYR A 335 19.37 -6.48 -2.04
N LEU A 336 18.90 -5.92 -3.16
CA LEU A 336 17.49 -6.00 -3.55
C LEU A 336 17.10 -7.43 -3.92
N ASP A 337 15.85 -7.83 -3.63
CA ASP A 337 15.29 -9.14 -3.98
C ASP A 337 14.22 -9.02 -5.08
N PRO A 338 14.62 -8.87 -6.37
CA PRO A 338 13.67 -8.67 -7.45
C PRO A 338 12.70 -9.86 -7.64
N ASP A 339 13.10 -11.07 -7.29
CA ASP A 339 12.25 -12.26 -7.43
C ASP A 339 11.11 -12.24 -6.41
N GLU A 340 11.41 -11.97 -5.13
CA GLU A 340 10.39 -11.79 -4.11
C GLU A 340 9.50 -10.57 -4.39
N LEU A 341 10.06 -9.50 -4.95
CA LEU A 341 9.30 -8.30 -5.33
C LEU A 341 8.25 -8.66 -6.38
N ILE A 342 8.66 -9.33 -7.46
CA ILE A 342 7.76 -9.74 -8.54
C ILE A 342 6.70 -10.69 -8.00
N ARG A 343 7.10 -11.72 -7.25
CA ARG A 343 6.18 -12.71 -6.68
C ARG A 343 5.09 -12.05 -5.84
N ARG A 344 5.46 -11.21 -4.88
CA ARG A 344 4.50 -10.51 -3.99
C ARG A 344 3.58 -9.59 -4.76
N ASN A 345 4.16 -8.78 -5.65
CA ASN A 345 3.42 -7.79 -6.41
C ASN A 345 2.43 -8.46 -7.37
N SER A 346 2.84 -9.53 -8.07
CA SER A 346 1.97 -10.31 -8.95
C SER A 346 0.87 -11.03 -8.18
N SER A 347 1.15 -11.60 -7.00
CA SER A 347 0.10 -12.20 -6.15
C SER A 347 -0.94 -11.16 -5.71
N LYS A 348 -0.50 -9.96 -5.28
CA LYS A 348 -1.40 -8.86 -4.92
C LYS A 348 -2.23 -8.37 -6.10
N GLU A 349 -1.59 -8.20 -7.27
CA GLU A 349 -2.26 -7.80 -8.52
C GLU A 349 -3.39 -8.78 -8.87
N LEU A 350 -3.09 -10.09 -8.86
CA LEU A 350 -4.05 -11.13 -9.21
C LEU A 350 -5.18 -11.25 -8.19
N ALA A 351 -4.89 -11.11 -6.89
CA ALA A 351 -5.90 -11.10 -5.84
C ALA A 351 -6.87 -9.93 -6.02
N THR A 352 -6.35 -8.71 -6.19
CA THR A 352 -7.17 -7.52 -6.45
C THR A 352 -7.97 -7.67 -7.74
N MET A 353 -7.38 -8.21 -8.80
CA MET A 353 -8.07 -8.47 -10.06
C MET A 353 -9.22 -9.47 -9.90
N ASN A 354 -9.07 -10.49 -9.04
CA ASN A 354 -10.14 -11.45 -8.77
C ASN A 354 -11.32 -10.80 -8.04
N VAL A 355 -11.06 -9.92 -7.08
CA VAL A 355 -12.11 -9.12 -6.40
C VAL A 355 -12.80 -8.20 -7.40
N LEU A 356 -12.04 -7.48 -8.24
CA LEU A 356 -12.63 -6.61 -9.25
C LEU A 356 -13.46 -7.40 -10.28
N LYS A 357 -13.04 -8.62 -10.61
CA LYS A 357 -13.80 -9.50 -11.52
C LYS A 357 -15.17 -9.84 -10.96
N SER A 358 -15.31 -10.10 -9.65
CA SER A 358 -16.60 -10.39 -9.02
C SER A 358 -17.53 -9.18 -8.98
N ILE A 359 -16.98 -7.97 -8.93
CA ILE A 359 -17.72 -6.70 -8.92
C ILE A 359 -18.18 -6.27 -10.33
N GLY A 360 -17.75 -6.97 -11.39
CA GLY A 360 -18.18 -6.71 -12.75
C GLY A 360 -17.06 -6.35 -13.73
N ILE A 361 -15.78 -6.39 -13.34
CA ILE A 361 -14.65 -6.24 -14.27
C ILE A 361 -14.42 -7.57 -15.00
N ASN A 362 -15.38 -7.91 -15.85
CA ASN A 362 -15.44 -9.14 -16.64
C ASN A 362 -16.20 -8.86 -17.96
N PRO A 363 -16.20 -9.78 -18.93
CA PRO A 363 -16.77 -9.53 -20.26
C PRO A 363 -18.26 -9.22 -20.28
N SER A 364 -18.99 -9.71 -19.28
CA SER A 364 -20.44 -9.55 -19.11
C SER A 364 -20.82 -8.37 -18.22
N GLY A 365 -19.86 -7.73 -17.55
CA GLY A 365 -20.11 -6.62 -16.64
C GLY A 365 -19.80 -5.27 -17.27
N PHE A 366 -18.89 -4.51 -16.66
CA PHE A 366 -18.52 -3.17 -17.11
C PHE A 366 -17.92 -3.15 -18.52
N SER A 367 -18.09 -2.03 -19.22
CA SER A 367 -17.50 -1.83 -20.54
C SER A 367 -15.98 -2.07 -20.53
N ARG A 368 -15.43 -2.58 -21.64
CA ARG A 368 -13.99 -2.89 -21.76
C ARG A 368 -13.10 -1.67 -21.49
N LEU A 369 -13.55 -0.49 -21.89
CA LEU A 369 -12.85 0.76 -21.65
C LEU A 369 -12.79 1.08 -20.15
N LEU A 370 -13.93 0.99 -19.45
CA LEU A 370 -14.00 1.24 -18.01
C LEU A 370 -13.19 0.19 -17.24
N SER A 371 -13.35 -1.09 -17.60
CA SER A 371 -12.58 -2.20 -17.03
C SER A 371 -11.07 -2.02 -17.16
N THR A 372 -10.62 -1.56 -18.33
CA THR A 372 -9.20 -1.25 -18.57
C THR A 372 -8.71 -0.09 -17.72
N ARG A 373 -9.54 0.94 -17.50
CA ARG A 373 -9.17 2.07 -16.62
C ARG A 373 -9.06 1.64 -15.16
N PHE A 374 -10.00 0.84 -14.67
CA PHE A 374 -9.92 0.25 -13.31
C PHE A 374 -8.65 -0.57 -13.14
N TYR A 375 -8.34 -1.44 -14.10
CA TYR A 375 -7.08 -2.18 -14.12
C TYR A 375 -5.87 -1.23 -14.07
N ALA A 376 -5.81 -0.25 -14.96
CA ALA A 376 -4.68 0.66 -15.10
C ALA A 376 -4.41 1.54 -13.87
N HIS A 377 -5.46 1.86 -13.09
CA HIS A 377 -5.38 2.76 -11.92
C HIS A 377 -5.28 2.02 -10.58
N ILE A 378 -5.96 0.88 -10.40
CA ILE A 378 -6.02 0.16 -9.12
C ILE A 378 -5.10 -1.05 -9.11
N VAL A 379 -5.21 -1.90 -10.13
CA VAL A 379 -4.53 -3.21 -10.14
C VAL A 379 -3.07 -3.05 -10.56
N ARG A 380 -2.84 -2.37 -11.67
CA ARG A 380 -1.51 -2.15 -12.24
C ARG A 380 -0.58 -1.39 -11.30
N SER A 381 -1.10 -0.39 -10.57
CA SER A 381 -0.30 0.45 -9.67
C SER A 381 0.31 -0.35 -8.52
N GLN A 382 -0.36 -1.41 -8.06
CA GLN A 382 0.19 -2.33 -7.06
C GLN A 382 1.40 -3.12 -7.60
N LEU A 383 1.34 -3.57 -8.86
CA LEU A 383 2.47 -4.28 -9.48
C LEU A 383 3.68 -3.35 -9.69
N GLU A 384 3.41 -2.10 -10.08
CA GLU A 384 4.44 -1.12 -10.47
C GLU A 384 5.29 -0.61 -9.29
N TYR A 385 4.82 -0.76 -8.05
CA TYR A 385 5.55 -0.30 -6.88
C TYR A 385 6.88 -1.06 -6.71
N GLY A 386 7.98 -0.33 -6.50
CA GLY A 386 9.33 -0.91 -6.38
C GLY A 386 10.05 -1.23 -7.69
N LEU A 387 9.34 -1.32 -8.83
CA LEU A 387 9.97 -1.63 -10.12
C LEU A 387 10.94 -0.55 -10.61
N ALA A 388 10.72 0.70 -10.20
CA ALA A 388 11.49 1.85 -10.67
C ALA A 388 12.95 1.86 -10.21
N ILE A 389 13.26 1.18 -9.09
CA ILE A 389 14.62 1.13 -8.52
C ILE A 389 15.31 -0.21 -8.75
N ASN A 390 14.65 -1.16 -9.41
CA ASN A 390 15.17 -2.51 -9.67
C ASN A 390 15.61 -2.66 -11.13
N ARG A 391 16.54 -3.58 -11.37
CA ARG A 391 16.83 -4.10 -12.72
C ARG A 391 16.35 -5.52 -12.82
N PHE A 392 15.83 -5.86 -13.99
CA PHE A 392 15.18 -7.13 -14.23
C PHE A 392 15.86 -7.84 -15.41
N THR A 393 16.00 -9.14 -15.27
CA THR A 393 16.37 -10.03 -16.38
C THR A 393 15.20 -10.19 -17.35
N ASN A 394 15.46 -10.72 -18.55
CA ASN A 394 14.40 -11.01 -19.52
C ASN A 394 13.35 -12.00 -18.96
N THR A 395 13.79 -12.99 -18.17
CA THR A 395 12.91 -13.96 -17.50
C THR A 395 12.00 -13.28 -16.48
N GLN A 396 12.54 -12.38 -15.67
CA GLN A 396 11.78 -11.60 -14.71
C GLN A 396 10.78 -10.64 -15.39
N LEU A 397 11.21 -9.94 -16.44
CA LEU A 397 10.31 -9.09 -17.23
C LEU A 397 9.17 -9.90 -17.86
N LYS A 398 9.46 -11.14 -18.29
CA LYS A 398 8.43 -12.04 -18.81
C LYS A 398 7.41 -12.43 -17.73
N SER A 399 7.86 -12.74 -16.50
CA SER A 399 6.96 -13.01 -15.38
C SER A 399 6.04 -11.82 -15.05
N ILE A 400 6.58 -10.59 -15.06
CA ILE A 400 5.80 -9.36 -14.87
C ILE A 400 4.76 -9.20 -16.00
N GLU A 401 5.14 -9.49 -17.25
CA GLU A 401 4.23 -9.46 -18.40
C GLU A 401 3.13 -10.52 -18.28
N ASP A 402 3.45 -11.74 -17.82
CA ASP A 402 2.48 -12.83 -17.68
C ASP A 402 1.39 -12.52 -16.63
N ALA A 403 1.73 -11.79 -15.57
CA ALA A 403 0.77 -11.28 -14.59
C ALA A 403 -0.20 -10.27 -15.23
N GLN A 404 0.31 -9.33 -16.02
CA GLN A 404 -0.50 -8.39 -16.80
C GLN A 404 -1.41 -9.13 -17.80
N ASP A 405 -0.84 -10.06 -18.56
CA ASP A 405 -1.54 -10.85 -19.56
C ASP A 405 -2.72 -11.61 -18.95
N THR A 406 -2.51 -12.21 -17.79
CA THR A 406 -3.56 -12.89 -17.04
C THR A 406 -4.71 -11.96 -16.67
N CYS A 407 -4.41 -10.74 -16.20
CA CYS A 407 -5.43 -9.75 -15.86
C CYS A 407 -6.20 -9.28 -17.10
N ILE A 408 -5.50 -8.98 -18.20
CA ILE A 408 -6.12 -8.52 -19.44
C ILE A 408 -7.01 -9.60 -20.06
N ARG A 409 -6.60 -10.88 -20.02
CA ARG A 409 -7.47 -11.99 -20.46
C ARG A 409 -8.77 -12.04 -19.68
N LYS A 410 -8.73 -11.82 -18.36
CA LYS A 410 -9.94 -11.80 -17.52
C LYS A 410 -10.90 -10.68 -17.92
N ILE A 411 -10.37 -9.50 -18.26
CA ILE A 411 -11.18 -8.37 -18.74
C ILE A 411 -11.86 -8.69 -20.09
N TYR A 412 -11.12 -9.30 -21.02
CA TYR A 412 -11.60 -9.54 -22.39
C TYR A 412 -12.26 -10.90 -22.60
N GLY A 413 -12.29 -11.76 -21.58
CA GLY A 413 -12.91 -13.10 -21.63
C GLY A 413 -12.14 -14.05 -22.51
N ALA A 414 -10.83 -13.88 -22.58
CA ALA A 414 -9.97 -14.67 -23.46
C ALA A 414 -9.49 -15.95 -22.76
N ARG A 415 -9.34 -17.03 -23.55
CA ARG A 415 -8.75 -18.29 -23.08
C ARG A 415 -7.28 -18.08 -22.66
N GLY A 416 -6.75 -18.95 -21.81
CA GLY A 416 -5.40 -18.84 -21.23
C GLY A 416 -4.25 -18.75 -22.26
N ASN A 417 -4.44 -19.25 -23.48
CA ASN A 417 -3.44 -19.28 -24.55
C ASN A 417 -3.64 -18.22 -25.65
N ALA A 418 -4.72 -17.43 -25.64
CA ALA A 418 -4.96 -16.38 -26.63
C ALA A 418 -3.82 -15.34 -26.68
N SER A 419 -3.62 -14.61 -27.77
CA SER A 419 -2.64 -13.51 -27.73
C SER A 419 -3.24 -12.30 -27.00
N THR A 420 -2.51 -11.71 -26.05
CA THR A 420 -2.91 -10.50 -25.30
C THR A 420 -2.51 -9.21 -26.00
N LYS A 421 -1.63 -9.27 -27.01
CA LYS A 421 -1.06 -8.09 -27.68
C LYS A 421 -2.12 -7.18 -28.30
N MET A 422 -3.11 -7.77 -28.98
CA MET A 422 -4.24 -7.02 -29.52
C MET A 422 -5.08 -6.39 -28.40
N MET A 423 -5.28 -7.10 -27.29
CA MET A 423 -6.05 -6.59 -26.15
C MET A 423 -5.35 -5.41 -25.49
N LEU A 424 -4.03 -5.51 -25.29
CA LEU A 424 -3.19 -4.41 -24.79
C LEU A 424 -3.25 -3.19 -25.71
N HIS A 425 -3.21 -3.40 -27.03
CA HIS A 425 -3.36 -2.32 -28.00
C HIS A 425 -4.73 -1.65 -27.92
N LEU A 426 -5.82 -2.43 -27.91
CA LEU A 426 -7.18 -1.91 -27.73
C LEU A 426 -7.35 -1.17 -26.39
N ALA A 427 -6.66 -1.65 -25.36
CA ALA A 427 -6.61 -1.06 -24.02
C ALA A 427 -5.71 0.17 -23.91
N LYS A 428 -4.92 0.50 -24.96
CA LYS A 428 -3.87 1.53 -24.95
C LYS A 428 -2.86 1.34 -23.80
N LEU A 429 -2.55 0.09 -23.48
CA LEU A 429 -1.58 -0.27 -22.46
C LEU A 429 -0.24 -0.64 -23.12
N PRO A 430 0.90 -0.12 -22.61
CA PRO A 430 2.20 -0.56 -23.05
C PRO A 430 2.51 -1.98 -22.53
N LEU A 431 3.48 -2.63 -23.16
CA LEU A 431 4.12 -3.81 -22.58
C LEU A 431 4.76 -3.44 -21.23
N ARG A 432 4.84 -4.42 -20.33
CA ARG A 432 5.42 -4.22 -19.00
C ARG A 432 6.91 -3.91 -19.05
N ALA A 433 7.65 -4.51 -19.97
CA ALA A 433 9.06 -4.16 -20.19
C ALA A 433 9.24 -2.66 -20.50
N ASP A 434 8.45 -2.14 -21.44
CA ASP A 434 8.47 -0.71 -21.79
C ASP A 434 8.03 0.16 -20.62
N ARG A 435 7.02 -0.30 -19.86
CA ARG A 435 6.51 0.41 -18.68
C ARG A 435 7.55 0.51 -17.57
N VAL A 436 8.33 -0.55 -17.33
CA VAL A 436 9.44 -0.55 -16.36
C VAL A 436 10.47 0.51 -16.74
N HIS A 437 10.88 0.60 -18.01
CA HIS A 437 11.81 1.64 -18.47
C HIS A 437 11.27 3.06 -18.28
N ILE A 438 9.97 3.25 -18.50
CA ILE A 438 9.30 4.53 -18.22
C ILE A 438 9.37 4.86 -16.72
N LEU A 439 9.07 3.91 -15.84
CA LEU A 439 9.11 4.12 -14.38
C LEU A 439 10.53 4.44 -13.89
N GLN A 440 11.53 3.71 -14.38
CA GLN A 440 12.94 3.94 -14.07
C GLN A 440 13.37 5.35 -14.53
N THR A 441 13.03 5.74 -15.76
CA THR A 441 13.32 7.08 -16.29
C THR A 441 12.64 8.18 -15.47
N GLN A 442 11.38 7.99 -15.08
CA GLN A 442 10.64 8.94 -14.23
C GLN A 442 11.29 9.08 -12.85
N PHE A 443 11.75 7.98 -12.27
CA PHE A 443 12.45 7.98 -11.00
C PHE A 443 13.80 8.72 -11.09
N LEU A 444 14.63 8.39 -12.09
CA LEU A 444 15.93 9.04 -12.30
C LEU A 444 15.76 10.55 -12.50
N TYR A 445 14.82 10.97 -13.36
CA TYR A 445 14.52 12.39 -13.57
C TYR A 445 14.12 13.13 -12.29
N ARG A 446 13.30 12.50 -11.45
CA ARG A 446 12.91 13.06 -10.16
C ARG A 446 14.08 13.13 -9.19
N SER A 447 14.94 12.10 -9.15
CA SER A 447 16.10 12.05 -8.25
C SER A 447 17.06 13.22 -8.44
N LEU A 448 17.19 13.72 -9.69
CA LEU A 448 18.03 14.89 -10.02
C LEU A 448 17.43 16.25 -9.57
N ARG A 449 16.21 16.27 -9.02
CA ARG A 449 15.50 17.48 -8.55
C ARG A 449 15.11 17.39 -7.08
N LEU A 450 15.79 16.52 -6.34
CA LEU A 450 15.61 16.44 -4.90
C LEU A 450 16.25 17.65 -4.22
N PRO A 451 15.72 18.09 -3.07
CA PRO A 451 16.35 19.15 -2.30
C PRO A 451 17.71 18.70 -1.77
N ASP A 452 18.63 19.64 -1.51
CA ASP A 452 20.03 19.39 -1.14
C ASP A 452 20.19 18.61 0.19
N ASP A 453 19.20 18.73 1.07
CA ASP A 453 19.12 18.01 2.34
C ASP A 453 18.47 16.62 2.20
N ALA A 454 18.14 16.16 0.98
CA ALA A 454 17.74 14.78 0.74
C ALA A 454 18.96 13.86 0.65
N LEU A 455 18.93 12.74 1.37
CA LEU A 455 20.03 11.77 1.36
C LEU A 455 20.40 11.30 -0.04
N LEU A 456 19.42 10.96 -0.88
CA LEU A 456 19.72 10.55 -2.25
C LEU A 456 20.42 11.66 -3.04
N CYS A 457 20.03 12.93 -2.86
CA CYS A 457 20.70 14.08 -3.49
C CYS A 457 22.18 14.12 -3.08
N ARG A 458 22.47 13.95 -1.77
CA ARG A 458 23.84 13.89 -1.27
C ARG A 458 24.63 12.71 -1.83
N LEU A 459 24.01 11.56 -2.09
CA LEU A 459 24.71 10.39 -2.65
C LEU A 459 24.98 10.49 -4.16
N LEU A 460 24.17 11.26 -4.91
CA LEU A 460 24.23 11.36 -6.38
C LEU A 460 25.63 11.68 -6.96
N PRO A 461 26.43 12.61 -6.39
CA PRO A 461 27.76 12.93 -6.91
C PRO A 461 28.68 11.70 -7.04
N HIS A 462 28.50 10.68 -6.19
CA HIS A 462 29.27 9.43 -6.23
C HIS A 462 28.57 8.36 -7.09
N ILE A 463 27.30 8.05 -6.77
CA ILE A 463 26.62 6.87 -7.33
C ILE A 463 26.26 7.02 -8.83
N ARG A 464 26.22 8.25 -9.36
CA ARG A 464 25.81 8.50 -10.76
C ARG A 464 26.91 8.21 -11.78
N HIS A 465 28.17 8.13 -11.35
CA HIS A 465 29.33 8.04 -12.24
C HIS A 465 30.05 6.69 -12.20
N ILE A 466 29.86 5.92 -11.13
CA ILE A 466 30.63 4.70 -10.88
C ILE A 466 29.83 3.46 -11.29
N ARG A 467 30.50 2.55 -11.99
CA ARG A 467 29.91 1.25 -12.39
C ARG A 467 29.65 0.40 -11.15
N GLY A 468 28.49 -0.27 -11.12
CA GLY A 468 28.10 -1.16 -10.02
C GLY A 468 26.96 -0.59 -9.17
N HIS A 469 26.88 0.75 -9.05
CA HIS A 469 25.79 1.42 -8.36
C HIS A 469 24.45 1.23 -9.07
N GLN A 470 23.40 1.05 -8.28
CA GLN A 470 22.06 0.79 -8.79
C GLN A 470 21.55 1.98 -9.61
N TRP A 471 21.76 3.21 -9.16
CA TRP A 471 21.43 4.42 -9.94
C TRP A 471 22.13 4.42 -11.31
N PHE A 472 23.44 4.18 -11.34
CA PHE A 472 24.21 4.12 -12.58
C PHE A 472 23.68 3.02 -13.50
N LEU A 473 23.36 1.84 -12.96
CA LEU A 473 22.81 0.73 -13.74
C LEU A 473 21.45 1.12 -14.35
N LEU A 474 20.56 1.79 -13.60
CA LEU A 474 19.27 2.27 -14.10
C LEU A 474 19.42 3.32 -15.22
N SER A 475 20.49 4.14 -15.19
CA SER A 475 20.81 5.10 -16.25
C SER A 475 21.18 4.42 -17.58
N LYS A 476 21.46 3.12 -17.60
CA LYS A 476 21.77 2.34 -18.82
C LYS A 476 20.53 1.74 -19.47
N THR A 477 19.34 2.24 -19.14
CA THR A 477 18.10 1.81 -19.77
C THR A 477 17.92 2.51 -21.13
N PRO A 478 17.34 1.84 -22.15
CA PRO A 478 17.26 2.40 -23.50
C PRO A 478 16.55 3.76 -23.56
N LEU A 479 15.48 3.93 -22.76
CA LEU A 479 14.75 5.19 -22.69
C LEU A 479 15.59 6.32 -22.09
N TRP A 480 16.32 6.06 -21.00
CA TRP A 480 17.17 7.08 -20.39
C TRP A 480 18.33 7.48 -21.30
N GLN A 481 18.94 6.51 -21.99
CA GLN A 481 20.05 6.77 -22.92
C GLN A 481 19.64 7.56 -24.17
N SER A 482 18.34 7.61 -24.49
CA SER A 482 17.82 8.46 -25.57
C SER A 482 17.72 9.94 -25.22
N LEU A 483 17.93 10.28 -23.94
CA LEU A 483 17.89 11.64 -23.41
C LEU A 483 19.30 12.27 -23.38
N PRO A 484 19.41 13.62 -23.35
CA PRO A 484 20.70 14.30 -23.25
C PRO A 484 21.50 13.90 -22.02
N SER A 485 22.83 13.86 -22.17
CA SER A 485 23.78 13.30 -21.21
C SER A 485 23.90 14.05 -19.89
N THR A 486 23.63 15.35 -19.86
CA THR A 486 23.98 16.24 -18.74
C THR A 486 22.90 16.37 -17.67
N GLY A 487 21.67 15.88 -17.88
CA GLY A 487 20.61 15.84 -16.86
C GLY A 487 20.02 17.20 -16.44
N GLU A 488 20.83 18.25 -16.45
CA GLU A 488 20.51 19.64 -16.06
C GLU A 488 19.58 20.32 -17.07
N GLU A 489 19.73 20.01 -18.36
CA GLU A 489 18.88 20.55 -19.44
C GLU A 489 17.54 19.80 -19.60
N LEU A 490 17.30 18.75 -18.80
CA LEU A 490 16.09 17.93 -18.96
C LEU A 490 14.84 18.71 -18.52
N ASP A 491 13.86 18.84 -19.40
CA ASP A 491 12.52 19.29 -19.03
C ASP A 491 11.47 18.17 -19.13
N LYS A 492 10.27 18.45 -18.59
CA LYS A 492 9.14 17.51 -18.64
C LYS A 492 8.67 17.24 -20.07
N HIS A 493 8.83 18.19 -20.98
CA HIS A 493 8.43 18.05 -22.38
C HIS A 493 9.35 17.08 -23.12
N MET A 494 10.67 17.19 -22.96
CA MET A 494 11.68 16.32 -23.53
C MET A 494 11.44 14.87 -23.13
N ILE A 495 11.15 14.61 -21.85
CA ILE A 495 10.81 13.27 -21.37
C ILE A 495 9.54 12.75 -22.01
N LYS A 496 8.50 13.59 -22.12
CA LYS A 496 7.24 13.20 -22.77
C LYS A 496 7.46 12.85 -24.24
N THR A 497 8.30 13.62 -24.94
CA THR A 497 8.64 13.43 -26.35
C THR A 497 9.51 12.17 -26.54
N ALA A 498 10.51 11.96 -25.70
CA ALA A 498 11.37 10.77 -25.72
C ALA A 498 10.56 9.49 -25.42
N LYS A 499 9.67 9.53 -24.42
CA LYS A 499 8.73 8.44 -24.13
C LYS A 499 7.87 8.08 -25.35
N LYS A 500 7.32 9.09 -26.05
CA LYS A 500 6.50 8.85 -27.24
C LYS A 500 7.32 8.18 -28.35
N ARG A 501 8.54 8.68 -28.61
CA ARG A 501 9.47 8.09 -29.59
C ARG A 501 9.85 6.65 -29.23
N PHE A 502 10.20 6.40 -27.97
CA PHE A 502 10.56 5.08 -27.46
C PHE A 502 9.43 4.05 -27.64
N LEU A 503 8.20 4.40 -27.29
CA LEU A 503 7.04 3.51 -27.48
C LEU A 503 6.75 3.23 -28.96
N GLN A 504 6.94 4.24 -29.83
CA GLN A 504 6.79 4.10 -31.27
C GLN A 504 7.86 3.16 -31.86
N GLN A 505 9.13 3.32 -31.48
CA GLN A 505 10.22 2.44 -31.90
C GLN A 505 10.04 1.01 -31.40
N SER A 506 9.56 0.84 -30.15
CA SER A 506 9.19 -0.47 -29.62
C SER A 506 8.12 -1.11 -30.50
N LEU A 507 7.04 -0.39 -30.84
CA LEU A 507 5.99 -0.89 -31.72
C LEU A 507 6.53 -1.30 -33.10
N GLU A 508 7.37 -0.48 -33.73
CA GLU A 508 7.98 -0.76 -35.04
C GLU A 508 8.85 -2.02 -35.00
N LYS A 509 9.70 -2.17 -33.97
CA LYS A 509 10.53 -3.37 -33.78
C LYS A 509 9.68 -4.64 -33.67
N HIS A 510 8.53 -4.55 -32.98
CA HIS A 510 7.59 -5.67 -32.89
C HIS A 510 6.92 -5.96 -34.24
N GLN A 511 6.55 -4.94 -35.02
CA GLN A 511 5.98 -5.13 -36.35
C GLN A 511 6.95 -5.79 -37.34
N GLN A 512 8.25 -5.50 -37.22
CA GLN A 512 9.30 -6.01 -38.11
C GLN A 512 9.79 -7.42 -37.74
N SER A 513 9.55 -7.89 -36.52
CA SER A 513 9.99 -9.22 -36.13
C SER A 513 9.16 -10.33 -36.80
N GLY A 514 9.84 -11.28 -37.45
CA GLY A 514 9.25 -12.32 -38.32
C GLY A 514 8.33 -13.35 -37.64
N HIS A 515 8.09 -13.21 -36.34
CA HIS A 515 7.16 -14.05 -35.57
C HIS A 515 5.71 -13.54 -35.60
N TYR A 516 5.43 -12.42 -36.27
CA TYR A 516 4.11 -11.81 -36.30
C TYR A 516 3.62 -11.60 -37.74
N LYS A 517 2.37 -11.99 -38.02
CA LYS A 517 1.68 -11.59 -39.24
C LYS A 517 0.91 -10.31 -38.96
N LEU A 518 1.18 -9.25 -39.70
CA LEU A 518 0.39 -8.02 -39.62
C LEU A 518 -1.05 -8.32 -40.04
N LEU A 519 -2.00 -7.61 -39.44
CA LEU A 519 -3.42 -7.76 -39.79
C LEU A 519 -3.68 -7.36 -41.25
N SER A 520 -2.91 -6.39 -41.77
CA SER A 520 -2.84 -6.03 -43.19
C SER A 520 -2.22 -7.12 -44.08
N SER A 521 -1.38 -8.00 -43.53
CA SER A 521 -0.93 -9.21 -44.23
C SER A 521 -1.98 -10.33 -44.19
N CYS A 522 -2.93 -10.26 -43.26
CA CYS A 522 -4.03 -11.21 -43.13
C CYS A 522 -5.32 -10.75 -43.86
N ARG A 523 -5.43 -9.46 -44.21
CA ARG A 523 -6.54 -8.89 -44.98
C ARG A 523 -5.99 -7.96 -46.09
N ARG A 524 -6.33 -8.25 -47.35
CA ARG A 524 -5.91 -7.47 -48.52
C ARG A 524 -6.47 -6.04 -48.55
N SER A 525 -7.56 -5.75 -47.81
CA SER A 525 -8.06 -4.40 -47.60
C SER A 525 -8.37 -4.14 -46.12
N VAL A 526 -7.99 -2.95 -45.64
CA VAL A 526 -8.34 -2.47 -44.29
C VAL A 526 -9.68 -1.73 -44.41
N SER A 527 -10.75 -2.47 -44.65
CA SER A 527 -12.11 -1.94 -44.52
C SER A 527 -12.63 -2.21 -43.10
N LEU A 528 -13.47 -1.30 -42.58
CA LEU A 528 -14.32 -1.62 -41.43
C LEU A 528 -15.09 -2.90 -41.77
N ASP A 529 -15.09 -3.88 -40.86
CA ASP A 529 -15.77 -5.15 -41.12
C ASP A 529 -17.23 -4.85 -41.49
N PRO A 530 -17.73 -5.24 -42.68
CA PRO A 530 -19.09 -4.91 -43.12
C PRO A 530 -20.15 -5.40 -42.14
N THR A 531 -19.82 -6.41 -41.33
CA THR A 531 -20.67 -6.95 -40.27
C THR A 531 -20.92 -5.96 -39.12
N LEU A 532 -20.12 -4.91 -38.98
CA LEU A 532 -20.39 -3.80 -38.05
C LEU A 532 -21.57 -2.92 -38.51
N TRP A 533 -21.93 -2.97 -39.79
CA TRP A 533 -23.00 -2.19 -40.42
C TRP A 533 -24.31 -2.98 -40.59
N LEU A 534 -24.34 -4.26 -40.25
CA LEU A 534 -25.57 -5.02 -40.23
C LEU A 534 -26.46 -4.54 -39.07
N PRO A 535 -27.71 -4.14 -39.32
CA PRO A 535 -28.66 -3.86 -38.25
C PRO A 535 -28.95 -5.18 -37.53
N MET A 536 -28.47 -5.28 -36.29
CA MET A 536 -28.58 -6.47 -35.45
C MET A 536 -28.96 -6.04 -34.04
N SER A 537 -29.78 -6.84 -33.36
CA SER A 537 -30.05 -6.69 -31.94
C SER A 537 -28.78 -6.95 -31.12
N TYR A 538 -28.78 -6.49 -29.86
CA TYR A 538 -27.65 -6.65 -28.95
C TYR A 538 -27.26 -8.14 -28.75
N ALA A 539 -28.26 -9.04 -28.72
CA ALA A 539 -28.06 -10.48 -28.57
C ALA A 539 -27.40 -11.10 -29.82
N GLU A 540 -27.81 -10.68 -31.01
CA GLU A 540 -27.26 -11.16 -32.29
C GLU A 540 -25.81 -10.69 -32.48
N ARG A 541 -25.52 -9.42 -32.14
CA ARG A 541 -24.16 -8.88 -32.22
C ARG A 541 -23.19 -9.60 -31.27
N SER A 542 -23.67 -10.02 -30.10
CA SER A 542 -22.91 -10.82 -29.13
C SER A 542 -22.60 -12.23 -29.67
N ARG A 543 -23.59 -12.91 -30.25
CA ARG A 543 -23.41 -14.23 -30.89
C ARG A 543 -22.46 -14.14 -32.09
N PHE A 544 -22.61 -13.11 -32.91
CA PHE A 544 -21.81 -12.90 -34.12
C PHE A 544 -20.33 -12.59 -33.82
N HIS A 545 -20.05 -11.77 -32.79
CA HIS A 545 -18.68 -11.55 -32.30
C HIS A 545 -18.04 -12.82 -31.72
N THR A 546 -18.85 -13.71 -31.16
CA THR A 546 -18.39 -14.99 -30.62
C THR A 546 -18.04 -15.96 -31.76
N GLN A 547 -18.82 -15.97 -32.84
CA GLN A 547 -18.57 -16.75 -34.07
C GLN A 547 -17.38 -16.22 -34.91
N THR A 548 -17.23 -14.90 -35.07
CA THR A 548 -16.12 -14.31 -35.85
C THR A 548 -14.75 -14.49 -35.20
N ARG A 549 -14.69 -14.74 -33.88
CA ARG A 549 -13.46 -15.15 -33.19
C ARG A 549 -13.01 -16.58 -33.54
N HIS A 550 -13.85 -17.40 -34.19
CA HIS A 550 -13.50 -18.76 -34.62
C HIS A 550 -13.11 -18.87 -36.10
N TYR A 551 -13.30 -17.83 -36.92
CA TYR A 551 -12.96 -17.86 -38.34
C TYR A 551 -11.82 -16.89 -38.68
N LEU A 552 -10.58 -17.37 -38.54
CA LEU A 552 -9.38 -16.87 -39.26
C LEU A 552 -8.29 -17.97 -39.18
N PRO A 553 -7.79 -18.56 -40.28
CA PRO A 553 -8.42 -19.01 -41.52
C PRO A 553 -8.19 -20.52 -41.78
N GLN A 554 -9.15 -21.23 -42.36
CA GLN A 554 -8.85 -22.36 -43.24
C GLN A 554 -9.75 -22.30 -44.47
N TYR A 555 -9.16 -22.75 -45.58
CA TYR A 555 -9.74 -23.03 -46.90
C TYR A 555 -9.76 -21.90 -47.94
N ALA A 556 -8.78 -22.03 -48.84
CA ALA A 556 -8.94 -21.72 -50.25
C ALA A 556 -10.09 -22.58 -50.84
N PRO A 557 -10.93 -22.06 -51.73
CA PRO A 557 -11.89 -22.88 -52.45
C PRO A 557 -11.20 -23.50 -53.66
N THR A 558 -10.99 -24.81 -53.64
CA THR A 558 -10.93 -25.60 -54.88
C THR A 558 -12.35 -25.76 -55.42
N PRO A 559 -12.60 -25.58 -56.73
CA PRO A 559 -13.91 -25.82 -57.31
C PRO A 559 -14.09 -27.32 -57.60
N LEU A 560 -15.34 -27.76 -57.67
CA LEU A 560 -15.94 -28.65 -58.68
C LEU A 560 -17.01 -29.58 -58.07
N TYR A 561 -18.21 -29.48 -58.64
CA TYR A 561 -19.24 -30.49 -58.92
C TYR A 561 -19.34 -31.73 -58.00
N ALA A 562 -20.48 -31.86 -57.31
CA ALA A 562 -21.63 -32.71 -57.66
C ALA A 562 -22.59 -32.75 -56.47
#